data_AF-A0A966NNN4-F1
#
_entry.id   AF-A0A966NNN4-F1
#
_cell.length_a   1.000
_cell.length_b   1.000
_cell.length_c   1.000
_cell.angle_alpha   90.00
_cell.angle_beta   90.00
_cell.angle_gamma   90.00
#
_symmetry.space_group_name_H-M   'P 1'
#
loop_
_entity.id
_entity.type
_entity.pdbx_description
1 polymer ?
#
loop_
_entity_poly.entity_id
_entity_poly.type
_entity_poly.pdbx_seq_one_letter_code
_entity_poly.pdbx_strand_id
1 'polypeptide(L)'
;MAKRREEDFESLLEENAAVAAEFDNDIFIPDSFDSTQRDLQDRQALRRVAGLSTELTDISEAEYRKLRLERVVLVGVWTEGSSRDAENSMTELAALAETAGSQVLEALIQRRDKPDPATFIGSGKVSELKSVVAATGADTVICDGE
;
A
#
# COMPACT_ATOMS: atom_id res chain seq x y z
N MET A 1 -41.27 -16.69 53.82
CA MET A 1 -41.02 -17.03 52.40
C MET A 1 -40.35 -15.91 51.60
N ALA A 2 -40.30 -14.64 52.08
CA ALA A 2 -39.67 -13.54 51.36
C ALA A 2 -38.16 -13.36 51.63
N LYS A 3 -37.68 -13.60 52.87
CA LYS A 3 -36.27 -13.37 53.25
C LYS A 3 -35.23 -14.19 52.46
N ARG A 4 -35.55 -15.44 52.11
CA ARG A 4 -34.60 -16.34 51.43
C ARG A 4 -34.23 -15.87 50.02
N ARG A 5 -35.13 -15.11 49.36
CA ARG A 5 -34.94 -14.64 47.99
C ARG A 5 -34.15 -13.33 47.92
N GLU A 6 -34.01 -12.64 49.05
CA GLU A 6 -33.28 -11.38 49.20
C GLU A 6 -31.82 -11.67 49.57
N GLU A 7 -31.58 -12.67 50.43
CA GLU A 7 -30.25 -13.24 50.71
C GLU A 7 -29.57 -13.83 49.45
N ASP A 8 -30.35 -14.50 48.59
CA ASP A 8 -29.85 -15.04 47.30
C ASP A 8 -29.46 -13.91 46.31
N PHE A 9 -30.10 -12.74 46.38
CA PHE A 9 -29.82 -11.61 45.49
C PHE A 9 -28.60 -10.82 45.94
N GLU A 10 -28.42 -10.62 47.25
CA GLU A 10 -27.20 -10.01 47.81
C GLU A 10 -25.98 -10.90 47.57
N SER A 11 -26.11 -12.23 47.72
CA SER A 11 -25.05 -13.18 47.37
C SER A 11 -24.65 -13.10 45.90
N LEU A 12 -25.62 -12.95 44.99
CA LEU A 12 -25.33 -12.80 43.55
C LEU A 12 -24.66 -11.46 43.23
N LEU A 13 -24.99 -10.39 43.96
CA LEU A 13 -24.38 -9.07 43.78
C LEU A 13 -22.93 -9.06 44.28
N GLU A 14 -22.64 -9.70 45.41
CA GLU A 14 -21.28 -9.86 45.92
C GLU A 14 -20.41 -10.71 44.97
N GLU A 15 -20.98 -11.78 44.41
CA GLU A 15 -20.29 -12.64 43.44
C GLU A 15 -19.99 -11.88 42.14
N ASN A 16 -20.94 -11.09 41.62
CA ASN A 16 -20.71 -10.22 40.45
C ASN A 16 -19.69 -9.10 40.74
N ALA A 17 -19.68 -8.53 41.95
CA ALA A 17 -18.73 -7.50 42.34
C ALA A 17 -17.29 -8.05 42.47
N ALA A 18 -17.14 -9.27 42.98
CA ALA A 18 -15.85 -9.96 43.04
C ALA A 18 -15.32 -10.30 41.64
N VAL A 19 -16.18 -10.78 40.76
CA VAL A 19 -15.84 -11.05 39.34
C VAL A 19 -15.45 -9.74 38.63
N ALA A 20 -16.16 -8.64 38.85
CA ALA A 20 -15.79 -7.33 38.30
C ALA A 20 -14.43 -6.83 38.80
N ALA A 21 -14.07 -7.11 40.06
CA ALA A 21 -12.76 -6.78 40.61
C ALA A 21 -11.63 -7.68 40.06
N GLU A 22 -11.93 -8.93 39.68
CA GLU A 22 -10.97 -9.79 38.96
C GLU A 22 -10.74 -9.31 37.51
N PHE A 23 -11.75 -8.77 36.83
CA PHE A 23 -11.62 -8.19 35.49
C PHE A 23 -10.82 -6.88 35.44
N ASP A 24 -10.81 -6.09 36.53
CA ASP A 24 -10.00 -4.86 36.63
C ASP A 24 -8.50 -5.15 36.88
N ASN A 25 -8.14 -6.39 37.23
CA ASN A 25 -6.74 -6.81 37.38
C ASN A 25 -6.05 -7.17 36.06
N ASP A 26 -6.81 -7.35 34.98
CA ASP A 26 -6.31 -7.30 33.61
C ASP A 26 -6.25 -5.84 33.14
N ILE A 27 -5.51 -5.02 33.89
CA ILE A 27 -4.92 -3.82 33.28
C ILE A 27 -4.08 -4.36 32.12
N PHE A 28 -4.57 -4.18 30.89
CA PHE A 28 -3.72 -4.17 29.71
C PHE A 28 -2.69 -3.07 29.95
N ILE A 29 -1.58 -3.44 30.58
CA ILE A 29 -0.34 -2.66 30.55
C ILE A 29 0.12 -2.89 29.12
N PRO A 30 -0.01 -1.90 28.21
CA PRO A 30 0.58 -2.03 26.90
C PRO A 30 2.05 -2.28 27.14
N ASP A 31 2.53 -3.42 26.67
CA ASP A 31 3.90 -3.85 26.82
C ASP A 31 4.82 -2.71 26.35
N SER A 32 5.47 -2.07 27.32
CA SER A 32 6.42 -0.96 27.22
C SER A 32 5.92 0.33 26.54
N PHE A 33 6.22 1.47 27.17
CA PHE A 33 6.26 2.82 26.55
C PHE A 33 6.99 2.82 25.19
N ASP A 34 7.89 1.85 24.98
CA ASP A 34 8.72 1.66 23.81
C ASP A 34 7.91 1.21 22.56
N SER A 35 6.83 0.43 22.72
CA SER A 35 5.99 0.01 21.58
C SER A 35 5.15 1.17 21.03
N THR A 36 4.54 1.95 21.92
CA THR A 36 3.78 3.15 21.57
C THR A 36 4.69 4.26 21.05
N GLN A 37 5.92 4.38 21.58
CA GLN A 37 6.93 5.28 21.03
C GLN A 37 7.45 4.83 19.68
N ARG A 38 7.63 3.52 19.42
CA ARG A 38 8.02 3.00 18.09
C ARG A 38 6.93 3.24 17.06
N ASP A 39 5.68 2.95 17.38
CA ASP A 39 4.55 3.24 16.48
C ASP A 39 4.42 4.75 16.19
N LEU A 40 4.68 5.60 17.18
CA LEU A 40 4.74 7.05 16.99
C LEU A 40 5.94 7.48 16.16
N GLN A 41 7.13 6.88 16.37
CA GLN A 41 8.34 7.15 15.59
C GLN A 41 8.17 6.71 14.14
N ASP A 42 7.57 5.55 13.88
CA ASP A 42 7.31 5.04 12.54
C ASP A 42 6.29 5.92 11.81
N ARG A 43 5.24 6.38 12.51
CA ARG A 43 4.30 7.38 11.97
C ARG A 43 4.93 8.74 11.72
N GLN A 44 5.91 9.15 12.53
CA GLN A 44 6.66 10.39 12.33
C GLN A 44 7.74 10.27 11.25
N ALA A 45 8.24 9.06 10.99
CA ALA A 45 9.20 8.74 9.93
C ALA A 45 8.56 8.76 8.53
N LEU A 46 7.22 8.67 8.44
CA LEU A 46 6.48 8.93 7.22
C LEU A 46 6.57 10.42 6.86
N ARG A 47 7.70 10.79 6.25
CA ARG A 47 7.88 12.11 5.66
C ARG A 47 6.90 12.23 4.49
N ARG A 48 5.89 13.09 4.64
CA ARG A 48 5.03 13.50 3.53
C ARG A 48 5.95 14.03 2.43
N VAL A 49 6.09 13.30 1.33
CA VAL A 49 6.85 13.76 0.16
C VAL A 49 6.01 14.82 -0.53
N ALA A 50 6.38 16.08 -0.32
CA ALA A 50 5.77 17.19 -1.02
C ALA A 50 5.98 16.99 -2.55
N GLY A 51 4.89 17.01 -3.32
CA GLY A 51 4.93 16.86 -4.78
C GLY A 51 4.47 15.51 -5.32
N LEU A 52 4.07 14.55 -4.47
CA LEU A 52 3.36 13.33 -4.89
C LEU A 52 1.84 13.54 -5.08
N SER A 53 1.34 14.75 -4.80
CA SER A 53 0.00 15.14 -5.19
C SER A 53 0.05 15.65 -6.63
N THR A 54 -0.59 14.94 -7.55
CA THR A 54 -0.84 15.40 -8.92
C THR A 54 -1.87 16.54 -8.97
N GLU A 55 -2.45 16.94 -7.84
CA GLU A 55 -3.44 18.02 -7.75
C GLU A 55 -2.92 19.19 -6.90
N LEU A 56 -2.26 20.16 -7.54
CA LEU A 56 -2.09 21.50 -6.95
C LEU A 56 -2.41 22.58 -7.99
N THR A 57 -3.71 22.68 -8.29
CA THR A 57 -4.38 23.96 -8.55
C THR A 57 -5.79 23.80 -8.02
N ASP A 58 -6.14 24.55 -6.96
CA ASP A 58 -7.53 24.73 -6.54
C ASP A 58 -8.30 25.35 -7.70
N ILE A 59 -9.12 24.54 -8.38
CA ILE A 59 -10.02 25.02 -9.44
C ILE A 59 -11.42 24.99 -8.86
N SER A 60 -12.06 26.17 -8.85
CA SER A 60 -13.40 26.43 -8.33
C SER A 60 -14.45 25.45 -8.85
N GLU A 61 -15.42 25.16 -7.99
CA GLU A 61 -16.52 24.22 -8.19
C GLU A 61 -17.20 24.31 -9.59
N ALA A 62 -17.47 23.12 -10.14
CA ALA A 62 -18.34 22.83 -11.30
C ALA A 62 -17.79 22.93 -12.73
N GLU A 63 -16.48 23.04 -12.96
CA GLU A 63 -15.93 22.69 -14.28
C GLU A 63 -15.67 21.18 -14.36
N TYR A 64 -16.09 20.55 -15.46
CA TYR A 64 -15.83 19.13 -15.75
C TYR A 64 -14.37 18.81 -15.43
N ARG A 65 -14.10 18.07 -14.34
CA ARG A 65 -12.77 17.52 -14.07
C ARG A 65 -12.46 16.58 -15.22
N LYS A 66 -11.70 17.06 -16.19
CA LYS A 66 -11.20 16.24 -17.28
C LYS A 66 -10.29 15.21 -16.62
N LEU A 67 -10.72 13.94 -16.62
CA LEU A 67 -9.89 12.84 -16.15
C LEU A 67 -8.57 12.90 -16.91
N ARG A 68 -7.49 13.22 -16.19
CA ARG A 68 -6.14 13.18 -16.73
C ARG A 68 -5.65 11.76 -16.53
N LEU A 69 -5.54 11.01 -17.62
CA LEU A 69 -4.94 9.69 -17.57
C LEU A 69 -3.47 9.82 -17.19
N GLU A 70 -2.99 8.94 -16.33
CA GLU A 70 -1.56 8.81 -16.07
C GLU A 70 -0.85 8.33 -17.32
N ARG A 71 0.34 8.85 -17.61
CA ARG A 71 1.12 8.50 -18.79
C ARG A 71 2.18 7.51 -18.37
N VAL A 72 1.97 6.25 -18.70
CA VAL A 72 2.68 5.13 -18.11
C VAL A 72 3.68 4.52 -19.08
N VAL A 73 4.88 4.20 -18.57
CA VAL A 73 5.79 3.22 -19.19
C VAL A 73 5.79 1.96 -18.34
N LEU A 74 5.66 0.80 -18.98
CA LEU A 74 5.69 -0.48 -18.29
C LEU A 74 7.11 -1.07 -18.32
N VAL A 75 7.47 -1.79 -17.26
CA VAL A 75 8.77 -2.44 -17.14
C VAL A 75 8.60 -3.85 -16.60
N GLY A 76 9.00 -4.86 -17.36
CA GLY A 76 8.98 -6.26 -16.91
C GLY A 76 10.38 -6.83 -16.75
N VAL A 77 10.60 -7.59 -15.67
CA VAL A 77 11.74 -8.53 -15.57
C VAL A 77 11.17 -9.93 -15.64
N TRP A 78 11.66 -10.73 -16.58
CA TRP A 78 11.24 -12.13 -16.64
C TRP A 78 12.43 -13.04 -16.31
N THR A 79 12.23 -13.91 -15.32
CA THR A 79 13.26 -14.80 -14.75
C THR A 79 13.18 -16.22 -15.28
N GLU A 80 11.97 -16.67 -15.59
CA GLU A 80 11.67 -18.03 -16.04
C GLU A 80 10.71 -18.01 -17.24
N GLY A 81 10.44 -19.18 -17.81
CA GLY A 81 9.58 -19.28 -19.00
C GLY A 81 10.18 -18.66 -20.28
N SER A 82 9.32 -18.49 -21.27
CA SER A 82 9.68 -18.01 -22.61
C SER A 82 9.51 -16.50 -22.75
N SER A 83 10.12 -15.91 -23.79
CA SER A 83 9.90 -14.50 -24.12
C SER A 83 8.42 -14.20 -24.43
N ARG A 84 7.70 -15.18 -24.98
CA ARG A 84 6.27 -15.06 -25.27
C ARG A 84 5.44 -14.98 -24.00
N ASP A 85 5.82 -15.70 -22.95
CA ASP A 85 5.13 -15.63 -21.66
C ASP A 85 5.30 -14.23 -21.04
N ALA A 86 6.51 -13.67 -21.12
CA ALA A 86 6.77 -12.30 -20.70
C ALA A 86 5.98 -11.26 -21.51
N GLU A 87 5.91 -11.41 -22.84
CA GLU A 87 5.09 -10.53 -23.71
C GLU A 87 3.60 -10.62 -23.36
N ASN A 88 3.11 -11.82 -23.03
CA ASN A 88 1.73 -12.01 -22.57
C ASN A 88 1.49 -11.31 -21.23
N SER A 89 2.39 -11.47 -20.25
CA SER A 89 2.30 -10.77 -18.95
C SER A 89 2.25 -9.25 -19.15
N MET A 90 3.11 -8.71 -20.01
CA MET A 90 3.11 -7.27 -20.31
C MET A 90 1.84 -6.80 -21.00
N THR A 91 1.25 -7.64 -21.86
CA THR A 91 -0.04 -7.35 -22.51
C THR A 91 -1.16 -7.30 -21.48
N GLU A 92 -1.17 -8.22 -20.52
CA GLU A 92 -2.13 -8.21 -19.41
C GLU A 92 -1.92 -6.99 -18.51
N LEU A 93 -0.68 -6.69 -18.12
CA LEU A 93 -0.37 -5.51 -17.32
C LEU A 93 -0.81 -4.21 -18.01
N ALA A 94 -0.65 -4.11 -19.32
CA ALA A 94 -1.15 -2.98 -20.09
C ALA A 94 -2.67 -2.85 -20.00
N ALA A 95 -3.41 -3.96 -20.18
CA ALA A 95 -4.86 -3.96 -20.04
C ALA A 95 -5.33 -3.56 -18.62
N LEU A 96 -4.60 -4.00 -17.59
CA LEU A 96 -4.86 -3.61 -16.21
C LEU A 96 -4.62 -2.11 -15.98
N ALA A 97 -3.49 -1.58 -16.48
CA ALA A 97 -3.16 -0.16 -16.36
C ALA A 97 -4.18 0.73 -17.10
N GLU A 98 -4.59 0.34 -18.31
CA GLU A 98 -5.62 1.05 -19.07
C GLU A 98 -6.98 1.05 -18.35
N THR A 99 -7.37 -0.10 -17.79
CA THR A 99 -8.59 -0.22 -16.98
C THR A 99 -8.53 0.64 -15.72
N ALA A 100 -7.34 0.83 -15.15
CA ALA A 100 -7.08 1.69 -14.01
C ALA A 100 -7.04 3.20 -14.35
N GLY A 101 -7.27 3.59 -15.61
CA GLY A 101 -7.26 5.00 -16.02
C GLY A 101 -5.88 5.52 -16.41
N SER A 102 -5.01 4.66 -16.91
CA SER A 102 -3.70 5.05 -17.47
C SER A 102 -3.71 5.00 -19.00
N GLN A 103 -2.80 5.76 -19.61
CA GLN A 103 -2.41 5.67 -21.00
C GLN A 103 -1.01 5.02 -21.06
N VAL A 104 -0.94 3.79 -21.55
CA VAL A 104 0.35 3.10 -21.74
C VAL A 104 1.03 3.66 -22.99
N LEU A 105 2.24 4.19 -22.82
CA LEU A 105 3.03 4.81 -23.89
C LEU A 105 4.06 3.86 -24.48
N GLU A 106 4.72 3.08 -23.62
CA GLU A 106 5.78 2.16 -24.02
C GLU A 106 5.95 1.05 -22.98
N ALA A 107 6.59 -0.05 -23.36
CA ALA A 107 6.90 -1.16 -22.48
C ALA A 107 8.34 -1.63 -22.72
N LEU A 108 9.08 -1.84 -21.63
CA LEU A 108 10.44 -2.37 -21.65
C LEU A 108 10.47 -3.70 -20.93
N ILE A 109 11.19 -4.66 -21.51
CA ILE A 109 11.33 -5.99 -20.94
C ILE A 109 12.81 -6.35 -20.83
N GLN A 110 13.18 -7.03 -19.73
CA GLN A 110 14.54 -7.49 -19.48
C GLN A 110 14.58 -8.94 -18.97
N ARG A 111 15.27 -9.83 -19.70
CA ARG A 111 15.61 -11.16 -19.19
C ARG A 111 16.72 -11.06 -18.14
N ARG A 112 16.55 -11.73 -16.99
CA ARG A 112 17.57 -11.89 -15.94
C ARG A 112 17.40 -13.24 -15.24
N ASP A 113 18.38 -13.67 -14.46
CA ASP A 113 18.21 -14.83 -13.57
C ASP A 113 17.42 -14.46 -12.30
N LYS A 114 17.56 -13.21 -11.86
CA LYS A 114 16.78 -12.57 -10.79
C LYS A 114 16.78 -11.06 -10.96
N PRO A 115 15.80 -10.34 -10.38
CA PRO A 115 15.82 -8.89 -10.34
C PRO A 115 17.12 -8.35 -9.75
N ASP A 116 17.58 -7.21 -10.29
CA ASP A 116 18.69 -6.49 -9.71
C ASP A 116 18.29 -5.90 -8.34
N PRO A 117 19.05 -6.15 -7.26
CA PRO A 117 18.66 -5.71 -5.93
C PRO A 117 18.67 -4.18 -5.76
N ALA A 118 19.43 -3.46 -6.58
CA ALA A 118 19.51 -2.00 -6.49
C ALA A 118 18.51 -1.32 -7.44
N THR A 119 18.25 -1.89 -8.62
CA THR A 119 17.49 -1.19 -9.65
C THR A 119 16.40 -2.00 -10.33
N PHE A 120 16.09 -3.21 -9.85
CA PHE A 120 15.14 -4.17 -10.42
C PHE A 120 15.54 -4.72 -11.81
N ILE A 121 15.81 -3.84 -12.79
CA ILE A 121 16.11 -4.18 -14.20
C ILE A 121 17.59 -4.12 -14.59
N GLY A 122 18.46 -3.59 -13.71
CA GLY A 122 19.87 -3.29 -13.98
C GLY A 122 20.13 -1.87 -14.50
N SER A 123 21.29 -1.30 -14.16
CA SER A 123 21.64 0.11 -14.40
C SER A 123 21.66 0.55 -15.88
N GLY A 124 22.05 -0.35 -16.79
CA GLY A 124 22.00 -0.08 -18.23
C GLY A 124 20.57 0.14 -18.71
N LYS A 125 19.66 -0.76 -18.31
CA LYS A 125 18.24 -0.68 -18.66
C LYS A 125 17.53 0.50 -17.98
N VAL A 126 17.97 0.90 -16.78
CA VAL A 126 17.51 2.15 -16.14
C VAL A 126 17.88 3.38 -16.97
N SER A 127 19.08 3.41 -17.55
CA SER A 127 19.49 4.54 -18.40
C SER A 127 18.66 4.62 -19.69
N GLU A 128 18.32 3.46 -20.25
CA GLU A 128 17.39 3.34 -21.38
C GLU A 128 15.98 3.81 -20.99
N LEU A 129 15.45 3.31 -19.87
CA LEU A 129 14.14 3.72 -19.33
C LEU A 129 14.06 5.23 -19.11
N LYS A 130 15.11 5.84 -18.53
CA LYS A 130 15.17 7.30 -18.37
C LYS A 130 15.02 8.04 -19.69
N SER A 131 15.63 7.51 -20.75
CA SER A 131 15.57 8.10 -22.09
C SER A 131 14.18 7.94 -22.69
N VAL A 132 13.56 6.78 -22.52
CA VAL A 132 12.17 6.50 -22.91
C VAL A 132 11.19 7.42 -22.19
N VAL A 133 11.29 7.54 -20.87
CA VAL A 133 10.44 8.44 -20.06
C VAL A 133 10.57 9.90 -20.54
N ALA A 134 11.79 10.37 -20.78
CA ALA A 134 12.02 11.73 -21.27
C ALA A 134 11.46 11.95 -22.69
N ALA A 135 11.59 10.97 -23.58
CA ALA A 135 11.11 11.05 -24.95
C ALA A 135 9.58 10.95 -25.06
N THR A 136 8.99 10.02 -24.31
CA THR A 136 7.55 9.75 -24.30
C THR A 136 6.79 10.75 -23.44
N GLY A 137 7.45 11.41 -22.48
CA GLY A 137 6.83 12.29 -21.50
C GLY A 137 5.99 11.56 -20.44
N ALA A 138 6.26 10.29 -20.19
CA ALA A 138 5.63 9.53 -19.12
C ALA A 138 5.89 10.17 -17.75
N ASP A 139 4.89 10.11 -16.87
CA ASP A 139 4.97 10.57 -15.49
C ASP A 139 4.93 9.42 -14.48
N THR A 140 4.50 8.23 -14.91
CA THR A 140 4.44 7.01 -14.10
C THR A 140 5.22 5.87 -14.78
N VAL A 141 5.91 5.07 -13.97
CA VAL A 141 6.50 3.78 -14.41
C VAL A 141 5.89 2.67 -13.56
N ILE A 142 5.33 1.64 -14.21
CA ILE A 142 4.80 0.46 -13.53
C ILE A 142 5.75 -0.71 -13.80
N CYS A 143 6.20 -1.37 -12.72
CA CYS A 143 7.09 -2.52 -12.81
C CYS A 143 6.31 -3.80 -12.54
N ASP A 144 6.43 -4.80 -13.43
CA ASP A 144 5.99 -6.17 -13.19
C ASP A 144 7.09 -6.94 -12.47
N GLY A 145 6.77 -7.52 -11.31
CA GLY A 145 7.71 -8.04 -10.32
C GLY A 145 7.57 -9.53 -9.99
N GLU A 146 6.95 -10.33 -10.88
CA GLU A 146 6.91 -11.80 -10.72
C GLU A 146 8.30 -12.43 -10.48
#